data_AF-A0A657ANX1-F1
#
_entry.id   AF-A0A657ANX1-F1
#
_cell.length_a   1.000
_cell.length_b   1.000
_cell.length_c   1.000
_cell.angle_alpha   90.00
_cell.angle_beta   90.00
_cell.angle_gamma   90.00
#
_symmetry.space_group_name_H-M   'P 1'
#
loop_
_entity.id
_entity.type
_entity.pdbx_description
1 polymer ?
#
loop_
_entity_poly.entity_id
_entity_poly.type
_entity_poly.pdbx_seq_one_letter_code
_entity_poly.pdbx_strand_id
1 'polypeptide(L)'
;MDKTKVDDMLIQMIQPKLEEIETRFSNGEGLSSEDINTLLLKSQYNHINHLDEKLNEVTDSVASLKGEFAGLKGEFAGLKGEFSDLKGEFSDLKGDFTGLRGEFVGLKGEFKLLEQKVNKGFELMGARMDAFEKRIELKISEAINKNMRWSIGLIALIVTVLKLADTFAGN
;
A
#
# COMPACT_ATOMS: atom_id res chain seq x y z
N MET A 1 -7.24 22.02 -49.37
CA MET A 1 -7.92 22.79 -50.43
C MET A 1 -7.84 21.95 -51.69
N ASP A 2 -8.99 21.46 -52.15
CA ASP A 2 -9.07 20.77 -53.44
C ASP A 2 -8.84 21.78 -54.56
N LYS A 3 -8.19 21.36 -55.65
CA LYS A 3 -8.12 22.13 -56.90
C LYS A 3 -9.52 22.62 -57.24
N THR A 4 -9.67 23.92 -57.41
CA THR A 4 -10.99 24.47 -57.70
C THR A 4 -11.32 24.18 -59.16
N LYS A 5 -12.61 24.05 -59.47
CA LYS A 5 -13.07 23.98 -60.86
C LYS A 5 -12.57 25.16 -61.70
N VAL A 6 -12.28 26.29 -61.07
CA VAL A 6 -11.75 27.49 -61.71
C VAL A 6 -10.29 27.30 -62.13
N ASP A 7 -9.46 26.63 -61.33
CA ASP A 7 -8.05 26.38 -61.62
C ASP A 7 -7.88 25.49 -62.86
N ASP A 8 -8.68 24.42 -62.94
CA ASP A 8 -8.70 23.53 -64.11
C ASP A 8 -9.23 24.25 -65.37
N MET A 9 -10.22 25.13 -65.23
CA MET A 9 -10.73 25.95 -66.33
C MET A 9 -9.69 26.94 -66.85
N LEU A 10 -8.94 27.60 -65.96
CA LEU A 10 -7.90 28.57 -66.35
C LEU A 10 -6.75 27.90 -67.11
N ILE A 11 -6.34 26.70 -66.71
CA ILE A 11 -5.36 25.90 -67.44
C ILE A 11 -5.87 25.52 -68.83
N GLN A 12 -7.12 25.04 -68.92
CA GLN A 12 -7.73 24.68 -70.20
C GLN A 12 -7.82 25.87 -71.16
N MET A 13 -8.01 27.09 -70.66
CA MET A 13 -8.09 28.29 -71.48
C MET A 13 -6.74 28.69 -72.09
N ILE A 14 -5.62 28.43 -71.41
CA ILE A 14 -4.27 28.76 -71.91
C ILE A 14 -3.60 27.59 -72.66
N GLN A 15 -4.12 26.37 -72.50
CA GLN A 15 -3.56 25.15 -73.12
C GLN A 15 -3.37 25.26 -74.64
N PRO A 16 -4.32 25.79 -75.43
CA PRO A 16 -4.15 25.90 -76.89
C PRO A 16 -2.97 26.79 -77.29
N LYS A 17 -2.77 27.90 -76.55
CA LYS A 17 -1.62 28.79 -76.78
C LYS A 17 -0.30 28.11 -76.38
N LEU A 18 -0.30 27.30 -75.32
CA LEU A 18 0.91 26.56 -74.92
C LEU A 18 1.34 25.55 -76.01
N GLU A 19 0.38 24.85 -76.62
CA GLU A 19 0.64 23.91 -77.73
C GLU A 19 1.15 24.61 -78.99
N GLU A 20 0.61 25.80 -79.30
CA GLU A 20 1.09 26.64 -80.40
C GLU A 20 2.54 27.12 -80.16
N ILE A 21 2.85 27.58 -78.94
CA ILE A 21 4.18 28.00 -78.53
C ILE A 21 5.17 26.83 -78.64
N GLU A 22 4.81 25.65 -78.15
CA GLU A 22 5.64 24.44 -78.21
C GLU A 22 5.95 24.03 -79.66
N THR A 23 4.94 24.08 -80.53
CA THR A 23 5.09 23.76 -81.95
C THR A 23 6.02 24.75 -82.66
N ARG A 24 5.82 26.05 -82.46
CA ARG A 24 6.65 27.11 -83.06
C ARG A 24 8.10 27.05 -82.55
N PHE A 25 8.28 26.86 -81.25
CA PHE A 25 9.61 26.73 -80.65
C PHE A 25 10.34 25.48 -81.16
N SER A 26 9.63 24.35 -81.33
CA SER A 26 10.20 23.11 -81.89
C SER A 26 10.64 23.27 -83.36
N ASN A 27 9.99 24.17 -84.11
CA ASN A 27 10.37 24.53 -85.47
C ASN A 27 11.52 25.55 -85.54
N GLY A 28 12.08 25.97 -84.39
CA GLY A 28 13.21 26.89 -84.30
C GLY A 28 12.83 28.37 -84.30
N GLU A 29 11.55 28.71 -84.15
CA GLU A 29 11.11 30.10 -84.03
C GLU A 29 11.39 30.66 -82.63
N GLY A 30 11.70 31.96 -82.55
CA GLY A 30 11.88 32.65 -81.27
C GLY A 30 10.57 32.93 -80.55
N LEU A 31 10.64 33.08 -79.22
CA LEU A 31 9.48 33.42 -78.38
C LEU A 31 9.14 34.90 -78.47
N SER A 32 7.86 35.22 -78.62
CA SER A 32 7.34 36.58 -78.47
C SER A 32 7.17 36.97 -77.00
N SER A 33 6.96 38.25 -76.72
CA SER A 33 6.64 38.72 -75.36
C SER A 33 5.34 38.12 -74.81
N GLU A 34 4.38 37.82 -75.66
CA GLU A 34 3.12 37.16 -75.26
C GLU A 34 3.34 35.69 -74.91
N ASP A 35 4.23 35.01 -75.64
CA ASP A 35 4.63 33.62 -75.37
C ASP A 35 5.31 33.54 -74.00
N ILE A 36 6.23 34.47 -73.71
CA ILE A 36 6.93 34.57 -72.42
C ILE A 36 5.92 34.79 -71.29
N ASN A 37 4.95 35.70 -71.44
CA ASN A 37 3.93 35.93 -70.42
C ASN A 37 3.07 34.68 -70.17
N THR A 38 2.69 33.95 -71.23
CA THR A 38 1.90 32.71 -71.11
C THR A 38 2.68 31.62 -70.37
N LEU A 39 3.98 31.47 -70.67
CA LEU A 39 4.86 30.53 -69.99
C LEU A 39 5.10 30.91 -68.53
N LEU A 40 5.27 32.20 -68.23
CA LEU A 40 5.41 32.69 -66.85
C LEU A 40 4.14 32.42 -66.03
N LEU A 41 2.95 32.65 -66.60
CA LEU A 41 1.67 32.33 -65.97
C LEU A 41 1.55 30.83 -65.67
N LYS A 42 1.92 29.95 -66.62
CA LYS A 42 1.93 28.50 -66.41
C LYS A 42 2.91 28.08 -65.30
N SER A 43 4.10 28.66 -65.28
CA SER A 43 5.11 28.40 -64.26
C SER A 43 4.62 28.81 -62.86
N GLN A 44 4.05 30.02 -62.73
CA GLN A 44 3.49 30.51 -61.48
C GLN A 44 2.33 29.64 -60.99
N TYR A 45 1.43 29.24 -61.89
CA TYR A 45 0.32 28.33 -61.55
C TYR A 45 0.83 27.00 -60.99
N ASN A 46 1.83 26.39 -61.63
CA ASN A 46 2.41 25.14 -61.15
C ASN A 46 3.05 25.32 -59.75
N HIS A 47 3.76 26.42 -59.53
CA HIS A 47 4.37 26.72 -58.24
C HIS A 47 3.32 26.92 -57.13
N ILE A 48 2.24 27.64 -57.41
CA ILE A 48 1.14 27.86 -56.46
C ILE A 48 0.47 26.53 -56.10
N ASN A 49 0.17 25.68 -57.09
CA ASN A 49 -0.41 24.36 -56.82
C ASN A 49 0.47 23.50 -55.92
N HIS A 50 1.79 23.47 -56.17
CA HIS A 50 2.71 22.73 -55.31
C HIS A 50 2.72 23.30 -53.87
N LEU A 51 2.62 24.62 -53.71
CA LEU A 51 2.51 25.24 -52.38
C LEU A 51 1.21 24.85 -51.67
N ASP A 52 0.09 24.78 -52.38
CA ASP A 52 -1.20 24.36 -51.81
C ASP A 52 -1.18 22.90 -51.37
N GLU A 53 -0.55 22.02 -52.16
CA GLU A 53 -0.33 20.61 -51.77
C GLU A 53 0.50 20.52 -50.48
N LYS A 54 1.60 21.26 -50.39
CA LYS A 54 2.41 21.33 -49.16
C LYS A 54 1.64 21.92 -47.98
N LEU A 55 0.79 22.91 -48.21
CA LEU A 55 -0.07 23.49 -47.16
C LEU A 55 -1.08 22.47 -46.64
N ASN A 56 -1.65 21.63 -47.52
CA ASN A 56 -2.52 20.53 -47.12
C ASN A 56 -1.77 19.50 -46.28
N GLU A 57 -0.58 19.05 -46.71
CA GLU A 57 0.25 18.12 -45.94
C GLU A 57 0.57 18.64 -44.52
N VAL A 58 0.88 19.94 -44.41
CA VAL A 58 1.12 20.60 -43.12
C VAL A 58 -0.16 20.65 -42.28
N THR A 59 -1.30 20.97 -42.89
CA THR A 59 -2.59 21.03 -42.20
C THR A 59 -2.96 19.67 -41.61
N ASP A 60 -2.78 18.59 -42.38
CA ASP A 60 -3.04 17.23 -41.94
C ASP A 60 -2.09 16.80 -40.82
N SER A 61 -0.81 17.17 -40.94
CA SER A 61 0.20 16.91 -39.90
C SER A 61 -0.14 17.62 -38.59
N VAL A 62 -0.59 18.89 -38.66
CA VAL A 62 -1.04 19.66 -37.48
C VAL A 62 -2.29 19.03 -36.87
N ALA A 63 -3.23 18.56 -37.69
CA ALA A 63 -4.41 17.85 -37.20
C ALA A 63 -4.04 16.55 -36.46
N SER A 64 -3.09 15.78 -37.00
CA SER A 64 -2.56 14.57 -36.35
C SER A 64 -1.92 14.89 -35.01
N LEU A 65 -1.02 15.87 -34.96
CA LEU A 65 -0.36 16.30 -33.72
C LEU A 65 -1.36 16.75 -32.65
N LYS A 66 -2.44 17.43 -33.05
CA LYS A 66 -3.51 17.81 -32.13
C LYS A 66 -4.22 16.58 -31.54
N GLY A 67 -4.42 15.53 -32.34
CA GLY A 67 -4.95 14.24 -31.90
C GLY A 67 -4.04 13.55 -30.89
N GLU A 68 -2.75 13.45 -31.20
CA GLU A 68 -1.74 12.88 -30.31
C GLU A 68 -1.67 13.63 -28.97
N PHE A 69 -1.68 14.96 -29.02
CA PHE A 69 -1.68 15.78 -27.81
C PHE A 69 -2.93 15.57 -26.94
N ALA A 70 -4.10 15.38 -27.57
CA ALA A 70 -5.31 15.02 -26.85
C ALA A 70 -5.21 13.63 -26.20
N GLY A 71 -4.60 12.66 -26.88
CA GLY A 71 -4.29 11.34 -26.34
C GLY A 71 -3.38 11.41 -25.11
N LEU A 72 -2.24 12.10 -25.23
CA LEU A 72 -1.30 12.32 -24.12
C LEU A 72 -1.96 13.01 -22.91
N LYS A 73 -2.86 13.98 -23.16
CA LYS A 73 -3.62 14.63 -22.08
C LYS A 73 -4.54 13.64 -21.36
N GLY A 74 -5.14 12.71 -22.09
CA GLY A 74 -5.96 11.62 -21.54
C GLY A 74 -5.12 10.67 -20.67
N GLU A 75 -3.99 10.20 -21.18
CA GLU A 75 -3.06 9.34 -20.43
C GLU A 75 -2.56 10.01 -19.16
N PHE A 76 -2.18 11.30 -19.23
CA PHE A 76 -1.76 12.06 -18.05
C PHE A 76 -2.87 12.19 -17.00
N ALA A 77 -4.13 12.36 -17.43
CA ALA A 77 -5.26 12.36 -16.51
C ALA A 77 -5.48 11.00 -15.85
N GLY A 78 -5.30 9.90 -16.60
CA GLY A 78 -5.33 8.53 -16.09
C GLY A 78 -4.27 8.29 -15.02
N LEU A 79 -2.99 8.61 -15.31
CA LEU A 79 -1.88 8.49 -14.37
C LEU A 79 -2.10 9.31 -13.09
N LYS A 80 -2.72 10.49 -13.21
CA LYS A 80 -3.07 11.31 -12.05
C LYS A 80 -4.13 10.64 -11.16
N GLY A 81 -5.08 9.94 -11.76
CA GLY A 81 -6.08 9.12 -11.06
C GLY A 81 -5.40 7.98 -10.29
N GLU A 82 -4.60 7.17 -10.98
CA GLU A 82 -3.87 6.04 -10.37
C GLU A 82 -2.98 6.50 -9.20
N PHE A 83 -2.29 7.64 -9.35
CA PHE A 83 -1.48 8.20 -8.26
C PHE A 83 -2.32 8.63 -7.05
N SER A 84 -3.54 9.13 -7.26
CA SER A 84 -4.46 9.47 -6.18
C SER A 84 -4.94 8.22 -5.43
N ASP A 85 -5.24 7.16 -6.16
CA ASP A 85 -5.68 5.88 -5.59
C ASP A 85 -4.57 5.25 -4.76
N LEU A 86 -3.34 5.19 -5.30
CA LEU A 86 -2.16 4.70 -4.57
C LEU A 86 -1.90 5.48 -3.28
N LYS A 87 -2.13 6.79 -3.29
CA LYS A 87 -2.00 7.63 -2.09
C LYS A 87 -3.08 7.29 -1.05
N GLY A 88 -4.28 6.94 -1.48
CA GLY A 88 -5.36 6.44 -0.63
C GLY A 88 -4.95 5.12 0.04
N GLU A 89 -4.54 4.13 -0.75
CA GLU A 89 -4.10 2.82 -0.26
C GLU A 89 -2.96 2.93 0.75
N PHE A 90 -1.99 3.82 0.50
CA PHE A 90 -0.90 4.05 1.45
C PHE A 90 -1.38 4.67 2.78
N SER A 91 -2.40 5.52 2.74
CA SER A 91 -3.01 6.09 3.94
C SER A 91 -3.71 5.01 4.77
N ASP A 92 -4.44 4.12 4.11
CA ASP A 92 -5.15 3.01 4.76
C ASP A 92 -4.16 2.04 5.40
N LEU A 93 -3.10 1.66 4.69
CA LEU A 93 -2.03 0.81 5.23
C LEU A 93 -1.36 1.43 6.47
N LYS A 94 -1.18 2.75 6.49
CA LYS A 94 -0.66 3.46 7.66
C LYS A 94 -1.63 3.41 8.84
N GLY A 95 -2.93 3.47 8.56
CA GLY A 95 -4.00 3.26 9.53
C GLY A 95 -3.91 1.86 10.15
N ASP A 96 -3.83 0.83 9.33
CA ASP A 96 -3.73 -0.58 9.76
C ASP A 96 -2.49 -0.81 10.64
N PHE A 97 -1.33 -0.28 10.24
CA PHE A 97 -0.11 -0.39 11.05
C PHE A 97 -0.25 0.29 12.42
N THR A 98 -0.97 1.41 12.48
CA THR A 98 -1.27 2.10 13.74
C THR A 98 -2.21 1.27 14.61
N GLY A 99 -3.22 0.63 14.02
CA GLY A 99 -4.12 -0.31 14.69
C GLY A 99 -3.37 -1.49 15.30
N LEU A 100 -2.56 -2.19 14.50
CA LEU A 100 -1.73 -3.31 14.93
C LEU A 100 -0.77 -2.92 16.07
N ARG A 101 -0.18 -1.73 16.00
CA ARG A 101 0.66 -1.22 17.10
C ARG A 101 -0.15 -1.04 18.38
N GLY A 102 -1.38 -0.55 18.30
CA GLY A 102 -2.30 -0.43 19.42
C GLY A 102 -2.62 -1.79 20.04
N GLU A 103 -2.97 -2.78 19.23
CA GLU A 103 -3.24 -4.16 19.66
C GLU A 103 -2.03 -4.78 20.37
N PHE A 104 -0.83 -4.61 19.82
CA PHE A 104 0.40 -5.11 20.44
C PHE A 104 0.67 -4.48 21.81
N VAL A 105 0.40 -3.18 21.98
CA VAL A 105 0.50 -2.51 23.28
C VAL A 105 -0.54 -3.08 24.26
N GLY A 106 -1.76 -3.33 23.79
CA GLY A 106 -2.82 -3.98 24.57
C GLY A 106 -2.40 -5.36 25.08
N LEU A 107 -1.94 -6.24 24.18
CA LEU A 107 -1.43 -7.58 24.52
C LEU A 107 -0.28 -7.53 25.52
N LYS A 108 0.65 -6.58 25.37
CA LYS A 108 1.74 -6.38 26.34
C LYS A 108 1.22 -6.00 27.73
N GLY A 109 0.15 -5.21 27.78
CA GLY A 109 -0.54 -4.87 29.03
C GLY A 109 -1.19 -6.09 29.68
N GLU A 110 -1.93 -6.88 28.90
CA GLU A 110 -2.58 -8.11 29.36
C GLU A 110 -1.56 -9.13 29.89
N PHE A 111 -0.43 -9.29 29.19
CA PHE A 111 0.65 -10.18 29.61
C PHE A 111 1.23 -9.77 30.98
N LYS A 112 1.47 -8.48 31.20
CA LYS A 112 1.92 -7.97 32.51
C LYS A 112 0.90 -8.23 33.61
N LEU A 113 -0.39 -8.06 33.32
CA LEU A 113 -1.45 -8.35 34.30
C LEU A 113 -1.50 -9.85 34.63
N LEU A 114 -1.32 -10.71 33.64
CA LEU A 114 -1.25 -12.15 33.83
C LEU A 114 -0.04 -12.53 34.69
N GLU A 115 1.15 -11.99 34.39
CA GLU A 115 2.37 -12.19 35.18
C GLU A 115 2.15 -11.80 36.65
N GLN A 116 1.55 -10.64 36.92
CA GLN A 116 1.21 -10.21 38.28
C GLN A 116 0.22 -11.16 38.97
N LYS A 117 -0.82 -11.63 38.27
CA LYS A 117 -1.79 -12.58 38.82
C LYS A 117 -1.13 -13.91 39.18
N VAL A 118 -0.24 -14.40 38.31
CA VAL A 118 0.53 -15.63 38.54
C VAL A 118 1.44 -15.49 39.75
N ASN A 119 2.22 -14.40 39.84
CA ASN A 119 3.11 -14.14 40.97
C ASN A 119 2.35 -14.06 42.30
N LYS A 120 1.23 -13.32 42.34
CA LYS A 120 0.35 -13.27 43.53
C LYS A 120 -0.23 -14.64 43.88
N GLY A 121 -0.55 -15.45 42.86
CA GLY A 121 -1.02 -16.82 43.05
C GLY A 121 0.03 -17.69 43.76
N PHE A 122 1.29 -17.59 43.34
CA PHE A 122 2.40 -18.32 43.98
C PHE A 122 2.68 -17.82 45.39
N GLU A 123 2.68 -16.51 45.63
CA GLU A 123 2.83 -15.94 46.99
C GLU A 123 1.74 -16.45 47.93
N LEU A 124 0.48 -16.42 47.49
CA LEU A 124 -0.65 -16.92 48.28
C LEU A 124 -0.53 -18.43 48.54
N MET A 125 -0.07 -19.20 47.56
CA MET A 125 0.16 -20.63 47.72
C MET A 125 1.27 -20.90 48.74
N GLY A 126 2.39 -20.17 48.68
CA GLY A 126 3.46 -20.24 49.66
C GLY A 126 2.95 -19.96 51.08
N ALA A 127 2.23 -18.85 51.27
CA ALA A 127 1.64 -18.51 52.57
C ALA A 127 0.65 -19.57 53.09
N ARG A 128 -0.12 -20.21 52.20
CA ARG A 128 -0.99 -21.34 52.57
C ARG A 128 -0.21 -22.57 52.99
N MET A 129 0.92 -22.86 52.33
CA MET A 129 1.80 -23.98 52.70
C MET A 129 2.46 -23.74 54.06
N ASP A 130 2.99 -22.55 54.31
CA ASP A 130 3.57 -22.19 55.61
C ASP A 130 2.52 -22.31 56.74
N ALA A 131 1.30 -21.85 56.48
CA ALA A 131 0.19 -21.98 57.43
C ALA A 131 -0.23 -23.43 57.64
N PHE A 132 -0.16 -24.26 56.62
CA PHE A 132 -0.45 -25.69 56.69
C PHE A 132 0.63 -26.44 57.50
N GLU A 133 1.90 -26.16 57.24
CA GLU A 133 3.04 -26.71 57.99
C GLU A 133 2.93 -26.40 59.48
N LYS A 134 2.71 -25.12 59.84
CA LYS A 134 2.47 -24.72 61.24
C LYS A 134 1.29 -25.44 61.88
N ARG A 135 0.19 -25.66 61.14
CA ARG A 135 -0.98 -26.39 61.64
C ARG A 135 -0.65 -27.87 61.89
N ILE A 136 0.18 -28.49 61.05
CA ILE A 136 0.65 -29.87 61.25
C ILE A 136 1.51 -29.93 62.51
N GLU A 137 2.52 -29.08 62.62
CA GLU A 137 3.43 -29.05 63.77
C GLU A 137 2.67 -28.87 65.09
N LEU A 138 1.72 -27.93 65.12
CA LEU A 138 0.87 -27.67 66.28
C LEU A 138 0.04 -28.89 66.65
N LYS A 139 -0.64 -29.53 65.69
CA LYS A 139 -1.42 -30.75 65.95
C LYS A 139 -0.58 -31.92 66.44
N ILE A 140 0.62 -32.10 65.88
CA ILE A 140 1.56 -33.15 66.33
C ILE A 140 2.00 -32.87 67.78
N SER A 141 2.38 -31.63 68.09
CA SER A 141 2.80 -31.23 69.43
C SER A 141 1.69 -31.37 70.46
N GLU A 142 0.46 -30.95 70.14
CA GLU A 142 -0.73 -31.13 70.99
C GLU A 142 -0.99 -32.62 71.28
N ALA A 143 -0.89 -33.48 70.27
CA ALA A 143 -1.08 -34.92 70.42
C ALA A 143 -0.01 -35.56 71.32
N ILE A 144 1.27 -35.22 71.11
CA ILE A 144 2.38 -35.71 71.93
C ILE A 144 2.24 -35.25 73.38
N ASN A 145 1.95 -33.96 73.61
CA ASN A 145 1.80 -33.42 74.95
C ASN A 145 0.61 -34.05 75.69
N LYS A 146 -0.53 -34.25 75.01
CA LYS A 146 -1.67 -34.97 75.58
C LYS A 146 -1.28 -36.38 76.01
N ASN A 147 -0.58 -37.15 75.16
CA ASN A 147 -0.13 -38.50 75.51
C ASN A 147 0.90 -38.50 76.65
N MET A 148 1.85 -37.56 76.68
CA MET A 148 2.80 -37.43 77.79
C MET A 148 2.10 -37.13 79.12
N ARG A 149 1.08 -36.27 79.13
CA ARG A 149 0.31 -35.99 80.35
C ARG A 149 -0.37 -37.25 80.88
N TRP A 150 -0.95 -38.07 80.01
CA TRP A 150 -1.54 -39.35 80.40
C TRP A 150 -0.50 -40.35 80.93
N SER A 151 0.68 -40.45 80.28
CA SER A 151 1.73 -41.37 80.73
C SER A 151 2.37 -40.94 82.06
N ILE A 152 2.64 -39.64 82.24
CA ILE A 152 3.15 -39.09 83.51
C ILE A 152 2.14 -39.33 84.64
N GLY A 153 0.84 -39.10 84.38
CA GLY A 153 -0.21 -39.39 85.36
C GLY A 153 -0.24 -40.87 85.77
N LEU A 154 -0.09 -41.78 84.81
CA LEU A 154 -0.02 -43.22 85.08
C LEU A 154 1.23 -43.58 85.89
N ILE A 155 2.40 -43.06 85.53
CA ILE A 155 3.66 -43.29 86.28
C ILE A 155 3.52 -42.79 87.72
N ALA A 156 3.00 -41.57 87.92
CA ALA A 156 2.80 -40.99 89.25
C ALA A 156 1.87 -41.86 90.11
N LEU A 157 0.80 -42.39 89.51
CA LEU A 157 -0.12 -43.32 90.17
C LEU A 157 0.58 -44.62 90.57
N ILE A 158 1.32 -45.25 89.66
CA ILE A 158 2.09 -46.48 89.93
C ILE A 158 3.10 -46.24 91.07
N VAL A 159 3.87 -45.16 91.03
CA VAL A 159 4.85 -44.82 92.08
C VAL A 159 4.16 -44.62 93.43
N THR A 160 2.98 -43.99 93.44
CA THR A 160 2.21 -43.78 94.69
C THR A 160 1.72 -45.11 95.26
N VAL A 161 1.23 -46.02 94.43
CA VAL A 161 0.80 -47.36 94.84
C VAL A 161 1.98 -48.17 95.37
N LEU A 162 3.14 -48.14 94.71
CA LEU A 162 4.35 -48.82 95.17
C LEU A 162 4.80 -48.31 96.54
N LYS A 163 4.85 -46.99 96.74
CA LYS A 163 5.18 -46.40 98.05
C LYS A 163 4.21 -46.83 99.16
N LEU A 164 2.92 -46.89 98.86
CA LEU A 164 1.93 -47.39 99.82
C LEU A 164 2.16 -48.86 100.16
N ALA A 165 2.41 -49.71 99.16
CA ALA A 165 2.70 -51.12 99.36
C ALA A 165 3.96 -51.34 100.23
N ASP A 166 5.04 -50.59 99.97
CA ASP A 166 6.25 -50.64 100.80
C ASP A 166 5.97 -50.24 102.26
N THR A 167 5.10 -49.24 102.48
CA THR A 167 4.70 -48.79 103.81
C THR A 167 3.87 -49.84 104.56
N PHE A 168 3.05 -50.61 103.84
CA PHE A 168 2.26 -51.71 104.42
C PHE A 168 3.08 -53.00 104.63
N ALA A 169 4.07 -53.27 103.78
CA ALA A 169 4.93 -54.46 103.88
C ALA A 169 6.11 -54.28 104.85
N GLY A 170 6.48 -53.05 105.18
CA GLY A 170 7.55 -52.71 106.13
C GLY A 170 7.13 -52.60 107.60
N ASN A 171 5.93 -53.06 107.96
CA ASN A 171 5.43 -53.17 109.34
C ASN A 171 5.39 -54.63 109.82
#